data_AF-A0A8D0ENR3-F1
#
_entry.id   AF-A0A8D0ENR3-F1
#
_cell.length_a   1.000
_cell.length_b   1.000
_cell.length_c   1.000
_cell.angle_alpha   90.00
_cell.angle_beta   90.00
_cell.angle_gamma   90.00
#
_symmetry.space_group_name_H-M   'P 1'
#
loop_
_entity.id
_entity.type
_entity.pdbx_description
1 polymer ?
#
loop_
_entity_poly.entity_id
_entity_poly.type
_entity_poly.pdbx_seq_one_letter_code
_entity_poly.pdbx_strand_id
1 'polypeptide(L)' 'MAPLRVLELYSGIGGMHQALKESCTSAEVVAAVDVNTLANEVYKHNFPSTLLWAKTIEKIYWMGQSCGYFVGSIDQMF' A
#
# COMPACT_ATOMS: atom_id res chain seq x y z
N MET A 1 -12.75 18.98 -2.47
CA MET A 1 -11.41 18.40 -2.72
C MET A 1 -11.55 16.92 -3.03
N ALA A 2 -10.69 16.38 -3.87
CA ALA A 2 -10.55 14.92 -4.00
C ALA A 2 -9.83 14.35 -2.76
N PRO A 3 -10.13 13.12 -2.33
CA PRO A 3 -9.46 12.50 -1.19
C PRO A 3 -7.98 12.25 -1.48
N LEU A 4 -7.13 12.34 -0.45
CA LEU A 4 -5.73 11.96 -0.53
C LEU A 4 -5.61 10.46 -0.80
N ARG A 5 -4.76 10.07 -1.73
CA ARG A 5 -4.49 8.67 -2.03
C ARG A 5 -3.29 8.19 -1.21
N VAL A 6 -3.52 7.22 -0.34
CA VAL A 6 -2.52 6.72 0.61
C VAL A 6 -2.05 5.34 0.21
N LEU A 7 -0.73 5.14 0.15
CA LEU A 7 -0.09 3.84 0.03
C LEU A 7 0.41 3.42 1.42
N GLU A 8 -0.11 2.33 1.95
CA GLU A 8 0.25 1.81 3.28
C GLU A 8 1.33 0.74 3.14
N LEU A 9 2.58 1.11 3.41
CA LEU A 9 3.73 0.19 3.40
C LEU A 9 3.90 -0.45 4.78
N TYR A 10 4.27 -1.73 4.81
CA TYR A 10 4.34 -2.55 6.04
C TYR A 10 3.00 -2.54 6.79
N SER A 11 1.92 -2.85 6.06
CA SER A 11 0.55 -2.64 6.53
C SER A 11 0.18 -3.50 7.76
N GLY A 12 0.86 -4.62 7.99
CA GLY A 12 0.58 -5.53 9.10
C GLY A 12 -0.91 -5.88 9.16
N ILE A 13 -1.54 -5.64 10.31
CA ILE A 13 -2.98 -5.87 10.54
C ILE A 13 -3.88 -4.65 10.24
N GLY A 14 -3.29 -3.53 9.79
CA GLY A 14 -4.02 -2.31 9.39
C GLY A 14 -4.18 -1.24 10.46
N GLY A 15 -3.17 -1.09 11.33
CA GLY A 15 -3.16 -0.03 12.35
C GLY A 15 -3.13 1.38 11.75
N MET A 16 -2.35 1.61 10.69
CA MET A 16 -2.29 2.92 10.03
C MET A 16 -3.58 3.22 9.27
N HIS A 17 -4.16 2.22 8.60
CA HIS A 17 -5.50 2.35 8.02
C HIS A 17 -6.53 2.80 9.06
N GLN A 18 -6.56 2.15 10.23
CA GLN A 18 -7.49 2.52 11.31
C GLN A 18 -7.23 3.94 11.83
N ALA A 19 -5.98 4.32 12.07
CA ALA A 19 -5.62 5.67 12.49
C ALA A 19 -6.02 6.73 11.44
N LEU A 20 -5.90 6.43 10.15
CA LEU A 20 -6.32 7.31 9.07
C LEU A 20 -7.84 7.54 9.10
N LYS A 21 -8.63 6.48 9.31
CA LYS A 21 -10.08 6.59 9.50
C LYS A 21 -10.45 7.46 10.71
N GLU A 22 -9.75 7.31 11.82
CA GLU A 22 -9.98 8.08 13.05
C GLU A 22 -9.53 9.54 12.95
N SER A 23 -8.56 9.84 12.09
CA SER A 23 -8.07 11.20 11.88
C SER A 23 -9.08 12.15 11.24
N CYS A 24 -10.22 11.65 10.75
CA CYS A 24 -11.22 12.40 9.99
C CYS A 24 -10.64 13.15 8.76
N THR A 25 -9.47 12.73 8.28
CA THR A 25 -8.85 13.28 7.08
C THR A 25 -9.55 12.71 5.85
N SER A 26 -9.81 13.55 4.85
CA SER A 26 -10.30 13.07 3.55
C SER A 26 -9.19 12.33 2.80
N ALA A 27 -9.07 11.03 3.07
CA ALA A 27 -8.04 10.17 2.53
C ALA A 27 -8.58 8.75 2.31
N GLU A 28 -8.04 8.08 1.31
CA GLU A 28 -8.37 6.71 0.90
C GLU A 28 -7.09 5.90 0.75
N VAL A 29 -7.01 4.75 1.42
CA VAL A 29 -5.91 3.80 1.22
C VAL A 29 -6.14 3.08 -0.10
N VAL A 30 -5.31 3.39 -1.10
CA VAL A 30 -5.44 2.82 -2.45
C VAL A 30 -4.78 1.45 -2.57
N ALA A 31 -3.73 1.21 -1.79
CA ALA A 31 -3.08 -0.08 -1.69
C ALA A 31 -2.36 -0.21 -0.34
N ALA A 32 -2.32 -1.43 0.17
CA ALA A 32 -1.60 -1.84 1.36
C ALA A 32 -0.60 -2.95 0.99
N VAL A 33 0.59 -2.94 1.58
CA VAL A 33 1.69 -3.84 1.23
C VAL A 33 2.27 -4.48 2.46
N ASP A 34 2.25 -5.81 2.49
CA ASP A 34 2.94 -6.61 3.51
C ASP A 34 3.27 -8.00 2.97
N VAL A 35 4.40 -8.56 3.42
CA VAL A 35 4.85 -9.90 3.06
C VAL A 35 4.23 -11.00 3.93
N ASN A 36 3.76 -10.65 5.13
CA ASN A 36 3.25 -11.59 6.10
C ASN A 36 1.82 -12.01 5.75
N THR A 37 1.67 -13.26 5.31
CA THR A 37 0.37 -13.83 4.92
C THR A 37 -0.64 -13.87 6.05
N LEU A 38 -0.21 -14.12 7.30
CA LEU A 38 -1.09 -14.14 8.46
C LEU A 38 -1.63 -12.73 8.76
N ALA A 39 -0.76 -11.73 8.71
CA ALA A 39 -1.16 -10.34 8.88
C ALA A 39 -2.13 -9.91 7.76
N ASN A 40 -1.86 -10.35 6.53
CA ASN A 40 -2.70 -10.09 5.37
C ASN A 40 -4.11 -10.66 5.48
N GLU A 41 -4.27 -11.85 6.07
CA GLU A 41 -5.59 -12.44 6.34
C GLU A 41 -6.39 -11.58 7.33
N VAL A 42 -5.74 -11.13 8.41
CA VAL A 42 -6.35 -10.24 9.42
C VAL A 42 -6.69 -8.88 8.79
N TYR A 43 -5.77 -8.31 8.02
CA TYR A 43 -5.99 -7.04 7.33
C TYR A 43 -7.19 -7.13 6.39
N LYS A 44 -7.26 -8.17 5.55
CA LYS A 44 -8.33 -8.36 4.57
C LYS A 44 -9.68 -8.64 5.24
N HIS A 45 -9.69 -9.28 6.41
CA HIS A 45 -10.90 -9.45 7.20
C HIS A 45 -11.47 -8.08 7.67
N ASN A 46 -10.61 -7.16 8.11
CA ASN A 46 -11.01 -5.83 8.58
C ASN A 46 -11.30 -4.84 7.44
N PHE A 47 -10.53 -4.91 6.35
CA PHE A 47 -10.56 -3.97 5.24
C PHE A 47 -10.71 -4.69 3.87
N PRO A 48 -11.83 -5.40 3.63
CA PRO A 48 -12.00 -6.26 2.45
C PRO A 48 -12.04 -5.50 1.12
N SER A 49 -12.37 -4.20 1.16
CA SER A 49 -12.43 -3.33 -0.02
C SER A 49 -11.07 -2.75 -0.41
N THR A 50 -10.03 -2.94 0.40
CA THR A 50 -8.71 -2.34 0.17
C THR A 50 -7.82 -3.31 -0.60
N LEU A 51 -7.09 -2.80 -1.59
CA LEU A 51 -6.16 -3.60 -2.36
C LEU A 51 -4.95 -3.97 -1.49
N LEU A 52 -4.70 -5.27 -1.32
CA LEU A 52 -3.58 -5.78 -0.53
C LEU A 52 -2.57 -6.49 -1.44
N TRP A 53 -1.34 -6.02 -1.45
CA TRP A 53 -0.23 -6.62 -2.18
C TRP A 53 0.62 -7.45 -1.22
N ALA A 54 0.47 -8.77 -1.32
CA ALA A 54 1.34 -9.75 -0.68
C ALA A 54 2.70 -9.82 -1.37
N LYS A 55 3.48 -8.73 -1.32
CA LYS A 55 4.77 -8.57 -2.01
C LYS A 55 5.75 -7.85 -1.11
N THR A 56 7.03 -8.09 -1.36
CA THR A 56 8.13 -7.33 -0.76
C THR A 56 8.11 -5.91 -1.35
N ILE A 57 8.42 -4.90 -0.55
CA ILE A 57 8.31 -3.49 -0.95
C ILE A 57 9.32 -3.14 -2.04
N GLU A 58 10.45 -3.83 -2.06
CA GLU A 58 11.52 -3.77 -3.05
C GLU A 58 11.05 -4.13 -4.46
N LYS A 59 9.92 -4.85 -4.56
CA LYS A 59 9.29 -5.25 -5.84
C LYS A 59 8.16 -4.33 -6.27
N ILE A 60 7.95 -3.21 -5.59
CA ILE A 60 7.06 -2.15 -6.05
C ILE A 60 7.84 -1.31 -7.06
N TYR A 61 7.43 -1.39 -8.32
CA TYR A 61 8.05 -0.66 -9.40
C TYR A 61 7.15 0.46 -9.90
N TRP A 62 7.77 1.56 -10.32
CA TRP A 62 7.08 2.61 -11.06
C TRP A 62 6.73 2.10 -12.46
N MET A 63 5.43 1.96 -12.76
CA MET A 63 4.97 1.73 -14.13
C MET A 63 4.87 3.07 -14.87
N GLY A 64 6.02 3.66 -15.22
CA GLY A 64 6.10 4.73 -16.20
C GLY A 64 6.33 4.13 -17.58
N GLN A 65 5.33 4.11 -18.46
CA GLN A 65 5.58 3.80 -19.87
C GLN A 65 6.36 4.95 -20.52
N SER A 66 7.64 4.73 -20.74
CA SER A 66 8.40 5.40 -21.80
C SER A 66 9.44 4.39 -22.28
N CYS A 67 9.17 3.81 -23.45
CA CYS A 67 10.12 3.20 -24.37
C CYS A 67 11.37 2.51 -23.73
N GLY A 68 11.29 1.20 -23.50
CA GLY A 68 12.48 0.34 -23.35
C GLY A 68 13.25 0.48 -22.03
N TYR A 69 13.05 -0.50 -21.13
CA TYR A 69 13.97 -0.89 -20.06
C TYR A 69 14.47 0.21 -19.11
N PHE A 70 13.71 0.48 -18.04
CA PHE A 70 14.28 0.46 -16.69
C PHE A 70 13.16 0.26 -15.66
N VAL A 71 13.19 -0.88 -14.97
CA VAL A 71 12.33 -1.18 -13.83
C VAL A 71 13.13 -0.83 -12.58
N GLY A 72 13.06 0.41 -12.12
CA GLY A 72 13.75 0.87 -10.89
C GLY A 72 12.95 0.49 -9.65
N SER A 73 13.58 -0.18 -8.68
CA SER A 73 12.99 -0.46 -7.37
C SER A 73 12.91 0.82 -6.53
N ILE A 74 11.90 0.90 -5.65
CA ILE A 74 11.75 2.05 -4.73
C ILE A 74 12.98 2.22 -3.81
N ASP A 75 13.78 1.17 -3.62
CA ASP A 75 15.03 1.18 -2.84
C ASP A 75 16.16 1.97 -3.53
N GLN A 76 16.06 2.23 -4.83
CA GLN A 76 17.03 3.09 -5.54
C GLN A 76 16.76 4.59 -5.35
N MET A 77 15.79 4.95 -4.50
CA MET A 77 15.40 6.33 -4.21
C MET A 77 15.90 6.83 -2.84
N PHE A 78 16.50 5.97 -2.00
CA PHE A 78 17.09 6.31 -0.70
C PHE A 78 18.62 6.23 -0.73
#